data_AF-A0A847LI65-F1
#
_entry.id   AF-A0A847LI65-F1
#
_cell.length_a   1.000
_cell.length_b   1.000
_cell.length_c   1.000
_cell.angle_alpha   90.00
_cell.angle_beta   90.00
_cell.angle_gamma   90.00
#
_symmetry.space_group_name_H-M   'P 1'
#
loop_
_entity.id
_entity.type
_entity.pdbx_description
1 polymer ?
#
loop_
_entity_poly.entity_id
_entity_poly.type
_entity_poly.pdbx_seq_one_letter_code
_entity_poly.pdbx_strand_id
1 'polypeptide(L)'
;MIADQVGGPTWTRGLARNVAALVARAGGRDGGENPATAKGGHSPDPATGEGRPGPGDVPSRQPPPPFGIYHYSDAGHISWHEFAVGIREEALAAGAIERSVPIEAIPTAAYPLPAPRPANSRFAHDKVRDGLGFTVAPWRDHLAAFFAEWKAAGFPM
;
A
#
# COMPACT_ATOMS: atom_id res chain seq x y z
N MET A 1 12.24 20.84 4.33
CA MET A 1 11.83 19.48 3.91
C MET A 1 12.53 19.20 2.59
N ILE A 2 13.19 18.06 2.46
CA ILE A 2 13.90 17.71 1.23
C ILE A 2 12.86 17.22 0.23
N ALA A 3 12.86 17.80 -0.97
CA ALA A 3 11.88 17.51 -2.00
C ALA A 3 12.30 16.25 -2.78
N ASP A 4 12.26 15.09 -2.13
CA ASP A 4 12.34 13.78 -2.77
C ASP A 4 10.95 13.15 -2.94
N GLN A 5 10.89 12.03 -3.66
CA GLN A 5 9.62 11.32 -3.88
C GLN A 5 9.17 10.61 -2.60
N VAL A 6 7.86 10.65 -2.31
CA VAL A 6 7.27 9.93 -1.18
C VAL A 6 6.28 8.87 -1.65
N GLY A 7 6.39 7.65 -1.12
CA GLY A 7 5.50 6.53 -1.44
C GLY A 7 5.45 5.50 -0.32
N GLY A 8 5.15 4.24 -0.65
CA GLY A 8 5.30 3.10 0.24
C GLY A 8 6.00 1.96 -0.51
N PRO A 9 7.02 1.30 0.07
CA PRO A 9 7.62 0.13 -0.54
C PRO A 9 6.60 -1.02 -0.55
N THR A 10 6.90 -2.07 -1.31
CA THR A 10 6.06 -3.26 -1.37
C THR A 10 6.91 -4.48 -1.09
N TRP A 11 6.62 -5.21 -0.02
CA TRP A 11 7.25 -6.49 0.21
C TRP A 11 6.56 -7.58 -0.58
N THR A 12 7.28 -8.17 -1.53
CA THR A 12 6.75 -9.19 -2.45
C THR A 12 6.14 -10.38 -1.73
N ARG A 13 6.71 -10.80 -0.58
CA ARG A 13 6.17 -11.92 0.21
C ARG A 13 4.81 -11.59 0.79
N GLY A 14 4.61 -10.38 1.32
CA GLY A 14 3.31 -9.92 1.81
C GLY A 14 2.26 -9.88 0.69
N LEU A 15 2.61 -9.31 -0.47
CA LEU A 15 1.74 -9.30 -1.64
C LEU A 15 1.36 -10.72 -2.09
N ALA A 16 2.33 -11.61 -2.23
CA ALA A 16 2.09 -12.99 -2.66
C ALA A 16 1.17 -13.75 -1.68
N ARG A 17 1.37 -13.58 -0.37
CA ARG A 17 0.50 -14.16 0.67
C ARG A 17 -0.94 -13.68 0.54
N ASN A 18 -1.14 -12.38 0.33
CA ASN A 18 -2.47 -11.80 0.16
C ASN A 18 -3.18 -12.32 -1.10
N VAL A 19 -2.45 -12.41 -2.22
CA VAL A 19 -2.98 -12.98 -3.48
C VAL A 19 -3.35 -14.45 -3.30
N ALA A 20 -2.49 -15.25 -2.67
CA ALA A 20 -2.78 -16.66 -2.40
C ALA A 20 -4.03 -16.84 -1.51
N ALA A 21 -4.18 -15.99 -0.49
CA ALA A 21 -5.35 -15.99 0.38
C ALA A 21 -6.65 -15.65 -0.39
N LEU A 22 -6.60 -14.73 -1.36
CA LEU A 22 -7.75 -14.45 -2.23
C LEU A 22 -8.14 -15.67 -3.07
N VAL A 23 -7.16 -16.32 -3.70
CA VAL A 23 -7.40 -17.49 -4.55
C VAL A 23 -8.00 -18.63 -3.73
N ALA A 24 -7.47 -18.91 -2.54
CA ALA A 24 -8.01 -19.93 -1.65
C ALA A 24 -9.47 -19.65 -1.24
N ARG A 25 -9.82 -18.39 -0.95
CA ARG A 25 -11.21 -17.97 -0.65
C ARG A 25 -12.14 -18.04 -1.86
N ALA A 26 -11.61 -17.96 -3.08
CA ALA A 26 -12.39 -18.12 -4.30
C ALA A 26 -12.65 -19.60 -4.60
N GLY A 27 -11.64 -20.47 -4.42
CA GLY A 27 -11.76 -21.92 -4.63
C GLY A 27 -12.66 -22.66 -3.64
N GLY A 28 -12.98 -22.04 -2.49
CA GLY A 28 -13.96 -22.56 -1.53
C GLY A 28 -15.42 -22.15 -1.81
N ARG A 29 -15.70 -21.40 -2.89
CA ARG A 29 -17.02 -20.85 -3.22
C ARG A 29 -17.72 -21.54 -4.41
N ASP A 30 -17.49 -22.83 -4.60
CA ASP A 30 -18.35 -23.64 -5.48
C ASP A 30 -19.61 -24.07 -4.71
N GLY A 31 -20.71 -23.31 -4.84
CA GLY A 31 -22.05 -23.80 -4.46
C GLY A 31 -23.08 -22.84 -3.84
N GLY A 32 -23.01 -21.51 -4.02
CA GLY A 32 -24.00 -20.60 -3.42
C GLY A 32 -24.53 -19.53 -4.37
N GLU A 33 -25.84 -19.55 -4.62
CA GLU A 33 -26.60 -18.64 -5.48
C GLU A 33 -26.34 -17.14 -5.26
N ASN A 34 -26.49 -16.38 -6.35
CA ASN A 34 -26.43 -14.92 -6.38
C ASN A 34 -27.83 -14.33 -6.12
N PRO A 35 -28.10 -13.63 -5.00
CA PRO A 35 -29.38 -12.96 -4.80
C PRO A 35 -29.29 -11.55 -5.39
N ALA A 36 -29.46 -11.43 -6.70
CA ALA A 36 -29.57 -10.12 -7.36
C ALA A 36 -30.61 -10.15 -8.49
N THR A 37 -31.88 -10.32 -8.13
CA THR A 37 -33.00 -9.84 -8.95
C THR A 37 -34.04 -9.15 -8.07
N ALA A 38 -33.78 -7.90 -7.72
CA ALA A 38 -34.83 -6.98 -7.30
C ALA A 38 -34.82 -5.80 -8.27
N LYS A 39 -35.84 -5.77 -9.13
CA LYS A 39 -36.11 -4.71 -10.11
C LYS A 39 -36.40 -3.40 -9.36
N GLY A 40 -35.58 -2.36 -9.61
CA GLY A 40 -35.90 -0.98 -9.27
C GLY A 40 -36.21 -0.21 -10.56
N GLY A 41 -37.44 0.29 -10.68
CA GLY A 41 -37.94 1.02 -11.84
C GLY A 41 -37.25 2.36 -12.04
N HIS A 42 -37.06 2.71 -13.32
CA HIS A 42 -36.61 4.02 -13.77
C HIS A 42 -37.80 4.98 -13.89
N SER A 43 -37.70 6.17 -13.30
CA SER A 43 -38.43 7.36 -13.74
C SER A 43 -37.68 8.63 -13.34
N PRO A 44 -37.90 9.74 -14.07
CA PRO A 44 -36.82 10.66 -14.43
C PRO A 44 -36.66 11.84 -13.45
N ASP A 45 -35.48 12.46 -13.58
CA ASP A 45 -35.01 13.70 -12.95
C ASP A 45 -35.99 14.88 -13.14
N PRO A 46 -35.98 15.89 -12.24
CA PRO A 46 -35.24 17.09 -12.63
C PRO A 46 -34.49 17.81 -11.50
N ALA A 47 -33.23 18.16 -11.83
CA ALA A 47 -32.49 19.40 -11.56
C ALA A 47 -32.90 20.30 -10.39
N THR A 48 -31.93 20.59 -9.52
CA THR A 48 -31.35 21.94 -9.21
C THR A 48 -30.91 22.01 -7.74
N GLY A 49 -29.63 22.29 -7.48
CA GLY A 49 -29.18 22.77 -6.16
C GLY A 49 -27.77 22.35 -5.76
N GLU A 50 -26.75 23.07 -6.22
CA GLU A 50 -25.39 22.96 -5.70
C GLU A 50 -25.34 23.50 -4.25
N GLY A 51 -25.39 22.60 -3.27
CA GLY A 51 -25.03 22.86 -1.89
C GLY A 51 -23.76 22.10 -1.53
N ARG A 52 -22.68 22.80 -1.17
CA ARG A 52 -21.49 22.17 -0.60
C ARG A 52 -21.90 21.42 0.68
N PRO A 53 -21.69 20.10 0.80
CA PRO A 53 -22.11 19.35 1.98
C PRO A 53 -21.37 19.87 3.23
N GLY A 54 -22.13 20.12 4.30
CA GLY A 54 -21.60 20.49 5.61
C GLY A 54 -20.81 19.33 6.24
N PRO A 55 -20.05 19.58 7.33
CA PRO A 55 -19.14 18.60 7.93
C PRO A 55 -19.80 17.38 8.59
N GLY A 56 -21.13 17.20 8.43
CA GLY A 56 -21.90 16.11 9.04
C GLY A 56 -22.41 15.03 8.07
N ASP A 57 -22.39 15.28 6.75
CA ASP A 57 -23.03 14.39 5.77
C ASP A 57 -22.01 13.79 4.80
N VAL A 58 -20.99 13.10 5.33
CA VAL A 58 -20.19 12.21 4.49
C VAL A 58 -21.01 10.91 4.36
N PRO A 59 -21.57 10.59 3.18
CA PRO A 59 -22.34 9.36 3.02
C PRO A 59 -21.50 8.15 3.43
N SER A 60 -22.09 7.24 4.21
CA SER A 60 -21.44 6.00 4.62
C SER A 60 -20.92 5.28 3.38
N ARG A 61 -19.59 5.13 3.28
CA ARG A 61 -18.92 4.51 2.14
C ARG A 61 -19.42 3.08 2.02
N GLN A 62 -20.13 2.77 0.93
CA GLN A 62 -20.55 1.40 0.61
C GLN A 62 -19.28 0.53 0.48
N PRO A 63 -19.29 -0.71 1.00
CA PRO A 63 -18.15 -1.61 0.85
C PRO A 63 -17.86 -1.83 -0.64
N PRO A 64 -16.59 -1.81 -1.07
CA PRO A 64 -16.26 -1.92 -2.48
C PRO A 64 -16.63 -3.32 -3.02
N PRO A 65 -16.94 -3.44 -4.32
CA PRO A 65 -17.33 -4.71 -4.92
C PRO A 65 -16.20 -5.75 -4.82
N PRO A 66 -16.51 -7.07 -4.74
CA PRO A 66 -15.51 -8.13 -4.50
C PRO A 66 -14.51 -8.35 -5.65
N PHE A 67 -14.64 -7.60 -6.74
CA PHE A 67 -13.76 -7.62 -7.92
C PHE A 67 -13.43 -6.19 -8.38
N GLY A 68 -12.34 -6.04 -9.12
CA GLY A 68 -11.92 -4.76 -9.70
C GLY A 68 -10.46 -4.42 -9.40
N ILE A 69 -10.09 -3.16 -9.61
CA ILE A 69 -8.73 -2.65 -9.41
C ILE A 69 -8.52 -2.22 -7.96
N TYR A 70 -7.42 -2.67 -7.34
CA TYR A 70 -7.03 -2.36 -5.97
C TYR A 70 -5.59 -1.84 -5.94
N HIS A 71 -5.31 -0.85 -5.10
CA HIS A 71 -3.94 -0.41 -4.84
C HIS A 71 -3.35 -1.20 -3.68
N TYR A 72 -2.08 -1.58 -3.80
CA TYR A 72 -1.35 -2.24 -2.73
C TYR A 72 0.09 -1.74 -2.65
N SER A 73 0.48 -1.35 -1.44
CA SER A 73 1.85 -1.18 -0.98
C SER A 73 1.87 -1.58 0.49
N ASP A 74 3.03 -1.64 1.13
CA ASP A 74 3.10 -1.71 2.58
C ASP A 74 2.54 -0.42 3.21
N ALA A 75 2.14 -0.50 4.47
CA ALA A 75 1.53 0.60 5.19
C ALA A 75 2.59 1.61 5.66
N GLY A 76 2.15 2.87 5.76
CA GLY A 76 3.03 4.01 6.02
C GLY A 76 3.45 4.72 4.74
N HIS A 77 4.12 5.85 4.94
CA HIS A 77 4.65 6.67 3.86
C HIS A 77 6.10 6.97 4.15
N ILE A 78 6.92 6.94 3.11
CA ILE A 78 8.36 7.09 3.24
C ILE A 78 9.00 7.71 2.00
N SER A 79 10.01 8.51 2.25
CA SER A 79 10.91 9.06 1.24
C SER A 79 12.02 8.07 0.86
N TRP A 80 12.73 8.29 -0.25
CA TRP A 80 13.88 7.43 -0.59
C TRP A 80 15.00 7.54 0.45
N HIS A 81 15.22 8.74 0.98
CA HIS A 81 16.20 8.99 2.03
C HIS A 81 15.86 8.24 3.31
N GLU A 82 14.61 8.39 3.79
CA GLU A 82 14.14 7.72 4.99
C GLU A 82 14.21 6.19 4.86
N PHE A 83 13.93 5.65 3.67
CA PHE A 83 14.01 4.21 3.44
C PHE A 83 15.45 3.73 3.48
N ALA A 84 16.38 4.45 2.87
CA ALA A 84 17.82 4.14 2.95
C ALA A 84 18.35 4.19 4.39
N VAL A 85 17.89 5.17 5.18
CA VAL A 85 18.16 5.25 6.62
C VAL A 85 17.64 4.02 7.35
N GLY A 86 16.40 3.60 7.09
CA GLY A 86 15.82 2.40 7.67
C GLY A 86 16.59 1.13 7.32
N ILE A 87 16.98 0.97 6.04
CA ILE A 87 17.82 -0.16 5.60
C ILE A 87 19.13 -0.21 6.37
N ARG A 88 19.81 0.93 6.52
CA ARG A 88 21.07 1.01 7.28
C ARG A 88 20.88 0.63 8.75
N GLU A 89 19.81 1.09 9.38
CA GLU A 89 19.49 0.76 10.78
C GLU A 89 19.31 -0.75 10.97
N GLU A 90 18.52 -1.38 10.10
CA GLU A 90 18.29 -2.83 10.15
C GLU A 90 19.54 -3.62 9.78
N ALA A 91 20.35 -3.14 8.84
CA ALA A 91 21.63 -3.75 8.46
C ALA A 91 22.63 -3.75 9.63
N LEU A 92 22.73 -2.64 10.37
CA LEU A 92 23.56 -2.56 11.58
C LEU A 92 23.07 -3.54 12.65
N ALA A 93 21.76 -3.56 12.91
CA ALA A 93 21.16 -4.43 13.91
C ALA A 93 21.32 -5.93 13.55
N ALA A 94 21.26 -6.26 12.27
CA ALA A 94 21.49 -7.62 11.78
C ALA A 94 22.97 -8.04 11.78
N GLY A 95 23.89 -7.08 11.85
CA GLY A 95 25.32 -7.27 11.70
C GLY A 95 25.81 -7.25 10.25
N ALA A 96 24.94 -7.00 9.27
CA ALA A 96 25.29 -6.99 7.85
C ALA A 96 26.32 -5.91 7.47
N ILE A 97 26.43 -4.87 8.30
CA ILE A 97 27.52 -3.88 8.25
C ILE A 97 28.03 -3.62 9.66
N GLU A 98 29.33 -3.39 9.80
CA GLU A 98 29.96 -3.15 11.11
C GLU A 98 29.84 -1.70 11.58
N ARG A 99 29.71 -0.76 10.63
CA ARG A 99 29.76 0.68 10.90
C ARG A 99 28.63 1.42 10.21
N SER A 100 28.13 2.44 10.90
CA SER A 100 27.11 3.31 10.32
C SER A 100 27.69 4.09 9.14
N VAL A 101 26.98 4.06 8.01
CA VAL A 101 27.30 4.83 6.81
C VAL A 101 26.45 6.12 6.82
N PRO A 102 27.07 7.31 6.75
CA PRO A 102 26.32 8.56 6.63
C PRO A 102 25.44 8.55 5.36
N ILE A 103 24.18 8.96 5.50
CA ILE A 103 23.24 9.05 4.38
C ILE A 103 22.74 10.49 4.32
N GLU A 104 23.23 11.21 3.32
CA GLU A 104 22.85 12.59 3.04
C GLU A 104 21.67 12.61 2.09
N ALA A 105 20.67 13.41 2.43
CA ALA A 105 19.49 13.58 1.62
C ALA A 105 19.73 14.65 0.55
N ILE A 106 19.25 14.39 -0.67
CA ILE A 106 19.32 15.34 -1.79
C ILE A 106 17.92 15.62 -2.34
N PRO A 107 17.64 16.83 -2.85
CA PRO A 107 16.38 17.10 -3.54
C PRO A 107 16.38 16.38 -4.91
N THR A 108 15.19 16.03 -5.42
CA THR A 108 15.07 15.41 -6.77
C THR A 108 15.72 16.26 -7.87
N ALA A 109 15.67 17.60 -7.75
CA ALA A 109 16.31 18.51 -8.71
C ALA A 109 17.85 18.37 -8.78
N ALA A 110 18.50 17.88 -7.71
CA ALA A 110 19.94 17.64 -7.70
C ALA A 110 20.33 16.34 -8.43
N TYR A 111 19.35 15.53 -8.85
CA TYR A 111 19.58 14.29 -9.61
C TYR A 111 18.59 14.18 -10.79
N PRO A 112 18.83 14.93 -11.89
CA PRO A 112 17.93 14.96 -13.02
C PRO A 112 17.95 13.62 -13.77
N LEU A 113 16.77 13.02 -13.93
CA LEU A 113 16.56 11.80 -14.70
C LEU A 113 15.82 12.10 -16.00
N PRO A 114 16.04 11.33 -17.09
CA PRO A 114 15.35 11.53 -18.36
C PRO A 114 13.82 11.48 -18.26
N ALA A 115 13.30 10.63 -17.36
CA ALA A 115 11.87 10.51 -17.10
C ALA A 115 11.50 11.28 -15.81
N PRO A 116 10.48 12.17 -15.87
CA PRO A 116 9.97 12.85 -14.68
C PRO A 116 9.45 11.85 -13.65
N ARG A 117 9.76 12.15 -12.40
CA ARG A 117 9.46 11.31 -11.24
C ARG A 117 8.35 11.99 -10.42
N PRO A 118 7.20 11.34 -10.16
CA PRO A 118 6.13 11.96 -9.39
C PRO A 118 6.57 12.21 -7.94
N ALA A 119 6.30 13.40 -7.40
CA ALA A 119 6.65 13.73 -6.02
C ALA A 119 5.83 12.89 -5.00
N ASN A 120 4.63 12.44 -5.36
CA ASN A 120 3.73 11.67 -4.52
C ASN A 120 3.28 10.39 -5.23
N SER A 121 3.67 9.26 -4.66
CA SER A 121 3.33 7.89 -5.09
C SER A 121 2.63 7.12 -3.96
N ARG A 122 1.94 7.82 -3.05
CA ARG A 122 1.22 7.19 -1.93
C ARG A 122 -0.05 6.54 -2.43
N PHE A 123 -0.31 5.32 -1.98
CA PHE A 123 -1.57 4.62 -2.23
C PHE A 123 -2.49 4.67 -1.02
N ALA A 124 -3.79 4.87 -1.27
CA ALA A 124 -4.83 4.66 -0.27
C ALA A 124 -5.14 3.16 -0.15
N HIS A 125 -5.19 2.65 1.07
CA HIS A 125 -5.42 1.22 1.35
C HIS A 125 -6.86 0.89 1.76
N ASP A 126 -7.73 1.89 1.92
CA ASP A 126 -9.11 1.69 2.38
C ASP A 126 -9.85 0.64 1.57
N LYS A 127 -9.72 0.69 0.24
CA LYS A 127 -10.42 -0.25 -0.64
C LYS A 127 -9.98 -1.69 -0.39
N VAL A 128 -8.69 -1.95 -0.17
CA VAL A 128 -8.17 -3.29 0.14
C VAL A 128 -8.62 -3.74 1.51
N ARG A 129 -8.55 -2.85 2.52
CA ARG A 129 -9.00 -3.15 3.88
C ARG A 129 -10.47 -3.50 3.91
N ASP A 130 -11.31 -2.63 3.35
CA ASP A 130 -12.77 -2.73 3.45
C ASP A 130 -13.35 -3.76 2.46
N GLY A 131 -12.69 -3.97 1.31
CA GLY A 131 -13.16 -4.87 0.25
C GLY A 131 -12.64 -6.29 0.31
N LEU A 132 -11.38 -6.46 0.73
CA LEU A 132 -10.69 -7.76 0.73
C LEU A 132 -10.41 -8.28 2.15
N GLY A 133 -10.62 -7.44 3.16
CA GLY A 133 -10.41 -7.81 4.56
C GLY A 133 -8.94 -8.10 4.88
N PHE A 134 -8.00 -7.48 4.16
CA PHE A 134 -6.58 -7.61 4.45
C PHE A 134 -6.06 -6.43 5.26
N THR A 135 -5.27 -6.75 6.27
CA THR A 135 -4.44 -5.76 6.96
C THR A 135 -3.15 -5.59 6.16
N VAL A 136 -2.89 -4.35 5.76
CA VAL A 136 -1.61 -3.98 5.15
C VAL A 136 -0.62 -3.72 6.29
N ALA A 137 0.47 -4.48 6.36
CA ALA A 137 1.44 -4.35 7.43
C ALA A 137 2.36 -3.11 7.21
N PRO A 138 2.84 -2.46 8.29
CA PRO A 138 3.83 -1.39 8.21
C PRO A 138 5.10 -1.81 7.47
N TRP A 139 5.67 -0.91 6.68
CA TRP A 139 6.89 -1.20 5.91
C TRP A 139 8.10 -1.57 6.79
N ARG A 140 8.19 -1.01 8.01
CA ARG A 140 9.26 -1.32 8.97
C ARG A 140 9.24 -2.79 9.37
N ASP A 141 8.06 -3.35 9.62
CA ASP A 141 7.89 -4.73 10.03
C ASP A 141 8.38 -5.68 8.92
N HIS A 142 8.06 -5.36 7.66
CA HIS A 142 8.53 -6.13 6.51
C HIS A 142 10.04 -5.97 6.26
N LEU A 143 10.60 -4.78 6.52
CA LEU A 143 12.05 -4.59 6.41
C LEU A 143 12.80 -5.41 7.48
N ALA A 144 12.33 -5.39 8.73
CA ALA A 144 12.87 -6.22 9.79
C ALA A 144 12.75 -7.72 9.46
N ALA A 145 11.60 -8.14 8.93
CA ALA A 145 11.39 -9.52 8.47
C ALA A 145 12.37 -9.91 7.35
N PHE A 146 12.62 -9.02 6.40
CA PHE A 146 13.63 -9.25 5.36
C PHE A 146 15.02 -9.50 5.97
N PHE A 147 15.48 -8.69 6.92
CA PHE A 147 16.79 -8.88 7.54
C PHE A 147 16.88 -10.14 8.40
N ALA A 148 15.78 -10.51 9.07
CA ALA A 148 15.70 -11.79 9.79
C ALA A 148 15.84 -12.99 8.83
N GLU A 149 15.17 -12.94 7.68
CA GLU A 149 15.28 -13.96 6.63
C GLU A 149 16.67 -13.99 5.99
N TRP A 150 17.24 -12.83 5.70
CA TRP A 150 18.59 -12.67 5.16
C TRP A 150 19.63 -13.33 6.08
N LYS A 151 19.52 -13.08 7.39
CA LYS A 151 20.40 -13.68 8.41
C LYS A 151 20.21 -15.19 8.50
N ALA A 152 18.96 -15.67 8.49
CA ALA A 152 18.66 -17.09 8.54
C ALA A 152 19.14 -17.85 7.29
N ALA A 153 19.19 -17.20 6.12
CA ALA A 153 19.70 -17.76 4.89
C ALA A 153 21.24 -17.89 4.85
N GLY A 154 21.96 -17.36 5.85
CA GLY A 154 23.41 -17.44 5.93
C GLY A 154 24.13 -16.67 4.84
N PHE A 155 23.54 -15.57 4.34
CA PHE A 155 24.24 -14.70 3.40
C PHE A 155 25.54 -14.19 4.04
N PRO A 156 26.62 -14.09 3.24
CA PRO A 156 27.94 -13.74 3.75
C PRO A 156 27.95 -12.34 4.36
N MET A 157 28.76 -12.21 5.40
CA MET A 157 29.13 -10.97 6.09
C MET A 157 30.29 -10.30 5.39
#